data_AF-A0A392MW01-F1
#
_entry.id   AF-A0A392MW01-F1
#
_cell.length_a   1.000
_cell.length_b   1.000
_cell.length_c   1.000
_cell.angle_alpha   90.00
_cell.angle_beta   90.00
_cell.angle_gamma   90.00
#
_symmetry.space_group_name_H-M   'P 1'
#
loop_
_entity.id
_entity.type
_entity.pdbx_description
1 polymer ?
#
loop_
_entity_poly.entity_id
_entity_poly.type
_entity_poly.pdbx_seq_one_letter_code
_entity_poly.pdbx_strand_id
1 'polypeptide(L)'
;RPILDFDPEKRPTAAQCLSHPWFSAGPRTLEPSQTNMQPDGINRDSFEKRKKEKEKAEHELVEVGVRNIAIDGSPVSLKDSQPVKSST
;
A
#
# COMPACT_ATOMS: atom_id res chain seq x y z
N ARG A 1 -23.47 -22.95 23.86
CA ARG A 1 -22.77 -21.82 23.22
C ARG A 1 -23.38 -21.63 21.83
N PRO A 2 -24.13 -20.56 21.60
CA PRO A 2 -24.96 -20.37 20.41
C PRO A 2 -24.20 -19.86 19.17
N ILE A 3 -22.89 -19.64 19.26
CA ILE A 3 -22.11 -19.16 18.11
C ILE A 3 -22.06 -20.18 16.95
N LEU A 4 -22.30 -21.46 17.29
CA LEU A 4 -22.41 -22.58 16.38
C LEU A 4 -23.87 -22.98 16.13
N ASP A 5 -24.85 -22.12 16.42
CA ASP A 5 -26.23 -22.38 16.01
C ASP A 5 -26.35 -22.31 14.48
N PHE A 6 -27.10 -23.27 13.92
CA PHE A 6 -27.40 -23.33 12.48
C PHE A 6 -28.41 -22.26 12.06
N ASP A 7 -29.27 -21.83 12.98
CA ASP A 7 -30.23 -20.77 12.76
C ASP A 7 -29.53 -19.40 12.90
N PRO A 8 -29.46 -18.58 11.84
CA PRO A 8 -28.79 -17.29 11.88
C PRO A 8 -29.41 -16.32 12.89
N GLU A 9 -30.71 -16.44 13.19
CA GLU A 9 -31.39 -15.56 14.15
C GLU A 9 -31.02 -15.87 15.61
N LYS A 10 -30.51 -17.09 15.86
CA LYS A 10 -30.01 -17.51 17.18
C LYS A 10 -28.53 -17.20 17.38
N ARG A 11 -27.80 -16.86 16.31
CA ARG A 11 -26.38 -16.54 16.41
C ARG A 11 -26.18 -15.22 17.16
N PRO A 12 -25.35 -15.21 18.22
CA PRO A 12 -25.01 -13.97 18.91
C PRO A 12 -24.24 -13.04 17.98
N THR A 13 -24.43 -11.73 18.16
CA THR A 13 -23.65 -10.75 17.41
C THR A 13 -22.18 -10.75 17.87
N ALA A 14 -21.28 -10.26 17.02
CA ALA A 14 -19.86 -10.14 17.38
C ALA A 14 -19.67 -9.29 18.65
N ALA A 15 -20.44 -8.21 18.80
CA ALA A 15 -20.42 -7.36 19.98
C ALA A 15 -20.78 -8.14 21.27
N GLN A 16 -21.77 -9.03 21.19
CA GLN A 16 -22.14 -9.91 22.31
C GLN A 16 -21.05 -10.96 22.62
N CYS A 17 -20.29 -11.40 21.62
CA CYS A 17 -19.21 -12.36 21.84
C CYS A 17 -18.00 -11.73 22.56
N LEU A 18 -17.77 -10.42 22.40
CA LEU A 18 -16.66 -9.70 23.04
C LEU A 18 -16.80 -9.58 24.56
N SER A 19 -18.03 -9.61 25.09
CA SER A 19 -18.27 -9.62 26.54
C SER A 19 -18.09 -10.99 27.19
N HIS A 20 -17.75 -12.01 26.40
CA HIS A 20 -17.56 -13.35 26.94
C HIS A 20 -16.33 -13.39 27.86
N PRO A 21 -16.41 -14.00 29.06
CA PRO A 21 -15.33 -14.01 30.06
C PRO A 21 -13.97 -14.50 29.56
N TRP A 22 -13.95 -15.29 28.48
CA TRP A 22 -12.72 -15.69 27.78
C TRP A 22 -11.85 -14.48 27.39
N PHE A 23 -12.47 -13.43 26.83
CA PHE A 23 -11.74 -12.22 26.42
C PHE A 23 -11.39 -11.31 27.60
N SER A 24 -12.22 -11.36 28.65
CA SER A 24 -12.13 -10.49 29.82
C SER A 24 -11.52 -11.18 31.04
N ALA A 25 -10.80 -12.29 30.85
CA ALA A 25 -10.29 -13.14 31.91
C ALA A 25 -9.18 -12.47 32.74
N GLY A 26 -9.56 -11.50 33.59
CA GLY A 26 -8.73 -10.88 34.61
C GLY A 26 -7.34 -10.41 34.16
N PRO A 27 -6.42 -10.17 35.10
CA PRO A 27 -5.02 -10.01 34.79
C PRO A 27 -4.53 -11.27 34.08
N ARG A 28 -4.16 -11.15 32.80
CA ARG A 28 -3.59 -12.26 32.03
C ARG A 28 -2.28 -12.67 32.69
N THR A 29 -2.25 -13.85 33.32
CA THR A 29 -1.02 -14.48 33.83
C THR A 29 -0.19 -15.09 32.71
N LEU A 30 -0.73 -15.16 31.48
CA LEU A 30 -0.06 -15.71 30.31
C LEU A 30 0.14 -14.60 29.28
N GLU A 31 1.39 -14.45 28.85
CA GLU A 31 1.77 -13.58 27.74
C GLU A 31 1.04 -14.05 26.46
N PRO A 32 0.54 -13.12 25.62
CA PRO A 32 -0.05 -13.48 24.34
C PRO A 32 0.98 -14.26 23.53
N SER A 33 0.55 -15.29 22.81
CA SER A 33 1.44 -16.02 21.90
C SER A 33 1.97 -15.02 20.89
N GLN A 34 3.26 -14.66 21.02
CA GLN A 34 3.94 -13.93 19.98
C GLN A 34 3.92 -14.84 18.76
N THR A 35 3.02 -14.53 17.84
CA THR A 35 3.17 -14.95 16.46
C THR A 35 4.46 -14.28 16.01
N ASN A 36 5.57 -15.01 16.12
CA ASN A 36 6.80 -14.72 15.41
C ASN A 36 6.42 -14.85 13.94
N MET A 37 5.86 -13.78 13.38
CA MET A 37 5.85 -13.53 11.95
C MET A 37 7.33 -13.44 11.58
N GLN A 38 7.99 -14.59 11.45
CA GLN A 38 9.19 -14.64 10.64
C GLN A 38 8.75 -14.07 9.29
N PRO A 39 9.41 -13.02 8.78
CA PRO A 39 9.17 -12.53 7.44
C PRO A 39 9.74 -13.58 6.48
N ASP A 40 9.12 -14.75 6.42
CA ASP A 40 9.44 -15.77 5.44
C ASP A 40 9.05 -15.21 4.08
N GLY A 41 10.06 -14.80 3.31
CA GLY A 41 9.98 -14.72 1.86
C GLY A 41 10.45 -13.44 1.20
N ILE A 42 10.77 -12.37 1.93
CA ILE A 42 11.36 -11.17 1.30
C ILE A 42 12.69 -10.89 1.97
N ASN A 43 13.77 -11.31 1.31
CA ASN A 43 15.11 -10.83 1.58
C ASN A 43 15.04 -9.29 1.60
N ARG A 44 15.03 -8.72 2.82
CA ARG A 44 14.88 -7.28 3.06
C ARG A 44 15.92 -6.50 2.27
N ASP A 45 17.13 -7.03 2.14
CA ASP A 45 18.21 -6.41 1.37
C ASP A 45 17.89 -6.39 -0.13
N SER A 46 17.22 -7.42 -0.65
CA SER A 46 16.80 -7.47 -2.06
C SER A 46 15.63 -6.51 -2.36
N PHE A 47 14.74 -6.26 -1.39
CA PHE A 47 13.66 -5.28 -1.55
C PHE A 47 14.20 -3.85 -1.51
N GLU A 48 15.08 -3.55 -0.55
CA GLU A 48 15.71 -2.23 -0.44
C GLU A 48 16.60 -1.93 -1.64
N LYS A 49 17.36 -2.92 -2.13
CA LYS A 49 18.18 -2.76 -3.34
C LYS A 49 17.32 -2.42 -4.57
N ARG A 50 16.21 -3.14 -4.78
CA ARG A 50 15.29 -2.87 -5.90
C ARG A 50 14.63 -1.50 -5.78
N LYS A 51 14.24 -1.11 -4.56
CA LYS A 51 13.65 0.21 -4.29
C LYS A 51 14.63 1.33 -4.62
N LYS A 52 15.87 1.21 -4.16
CA LYS A 52 16.94 2.18 -4.42
C LYS A 52 17.30 2.29 -5.90
N GLU A 53 17.31 1.18 -6.63
CA GLU A 53 17.56 1.18 -8.08
C GLU A 53 16.44 1.89 -8.84
N LYS A 54 15.18 1.64 -8.47
CA LYS A 54 14.02 2.32 -9.06
C LYS A 54 14.06 3.83 -8.80
N GLU A 55 14.37 4.24 -7.57
CA GLU A 55 14.52 5.66 -7.18
C GLU A 55 15.64 6.36 -7.96
N LYS A 56 16.77 5.67 -8.15
CA LYS A 56 17.86 6.20 -8.98
C LYS A 56 17.42 6.37 -10.43
N ALA A 57 16.73 5.38 -10.99
CA ALA A 57 16.27 5.42 -12.38
C ALA A 57 15.23 6.51 -12.64
N GLU A 58 14.30 6.76 -11.69
CA GLU A 58 13.33 7.86 -11.83
C GLU A 58 14.02 9.24 -11.72
N HIS A 59 14.97 9.41 -10.80
CA HIS A 59 15.72 10.66 -10.69
C HIS A 59 16.53 10.95 -11.96
N GLU A 60 17.17 9.93 -12.52
CA GLU A 60 17.90 10.04 -13.79
C GLU A 60 16.96 10.38 -14.95
N LEU A 61 15.78 9.76 -15.04
CA LEU A 61 14.76 10.09 -16.05
C LEU A 61 14.32 11.56 -15.94
N VAL A 62 14.06 12.04 -14.73
CA VAL A 62 13.65 13.42 -14.47
C VAL A 62 14.77 14.40 -14.81
N GLU A 63 16.02 14.11 -14.43
CA GLU A 63 17.19 14.93 -14.73
C GLU A 63 17.45 15.03 -16.24
N VAL A 64 17.32 13.90 -16.96
CA VAL A 64 17.41 13.84 -18.42
C VAL A 64 16.28 14.62 -19.10
N GLY A 65 15.09 14.65 -18.50
CA GLY A 65 13.96 15.45 -19.00
C GLY A 65 14.19 16.95 -18.82
N VAL A 66 14.72 17.36 -17.65
CA VAL A 66 14.90 18.78 -17.31
C VAL A 66 16.10 19.40 -18.02
N ARG A 67 17.20 18.65 -18.23
CA ARG A 67 18.42 19.18 -18.87
C ARG A 67 18.24 19.69 -20.30
N ASN A 68 17.18 19.27 -20.99
CA ASN A 68 16.94 19.63 -22.39
C ASN A 68 15.96 20.81 -22.56
N ILE A 69 15.49 21.42 -21.47
CA ILE A 69 14.53 22.52 -21.52
C ILE A 69 15.29 23.85 -21.66
N ALA A 70 15.22 24.46 -22.84
CA ALA A 70 15.69 25.82 -23.05
C ALA A 70 14.74 26.81 -22.35
N ILE A 71 15.19 27.41 -21.26
CA ILE A 71 14.47 28.49 -20.58
C ILE A 71 14.85 29.79 -21.28
N ASP A 72 14.22 30.05 -22.44
CA ASP A 72 14.20 31.40 -22.98
C ASP A 72 13.28 32.25 -22.11
N GLY A 73 13.76 33.42 -21.66
CA GLY A 73 13.06 34.33 -20.75
C GLY A 73 11.88 35.06 -21.38
N SER A 74 11.24 34.44 -22.37
CA SER A 74 10.15 35.00 -23.15
C SER A 74 8.83 34.29 -22.79
N PRO A 75 7.74 35.03 -22.48
CA PRO A 75 6.45 34.41 -22.23
C PRO A 75 5.87 33.86 -23.54
N VAL A 76 6.11 32.57 -23.82
CA VAL A 76 5.51 31.89 -24.98
C VAL A 76 4.04 31.59 -24.71
N SER A 77 3.18 32.30 -25.43
CA SER A 77 1.74 32.09 -25.47
C SER A 77 1.44 30.66 -25.97
N LEU A 78 0.70 29.88 -25.18
CA LEU A 78 0.16 28.58 -25.57
C LEU A 78 -0.66 28.74 -26.85
N LYS A 79 -0.19 28.16 -27.95
CA LYS A 79 -0.96 28.02 -29.19
C LYS A 79 -1.05 26.54 -29.52
N ASP A 80 -2.27 26.04 -29.44
CA ASP A 80 -2.70 24.69 -29.82
C ASP A 80 -1.96 24.14 -31.05
N SER A 81 -1.32 22.98 -30.90
CA SER A 81 -0.90 22.17 -32.04
C SER A 81 -1.99 21.16 -32.36
N GLN A 82 -2.78 21.52 -33.38
CA GLN A 82 -3.69 20.64 -34.12
C GLN A 82 -2.95 19.39 -34.68
N PRO A 83 -3.61 18.21 -34.71
CA PRO A 83 -3.09 17.05 -35.41
C PRO A 83 -3.32 17.21 -36.92
N VAL A 84 -2.25 17.43 -37.68
CA VAL A 84 -2.28 17.34 -39.15
C VAL A 84 -2.18 15.88 -39.58
N LYS A 85 -3.22 15.47 -40.28
CA LYS A 85 -3.49 14.20 -40.94
C LYS A 85 -2.67 14.15 -42.24
N SER A 86 -2.01 13.04 -42.52
CA SER A 86 -1.46 12.75 -43.86
C SER A 86 -2.24 11.61 -44.51
N SER A 87 -2.85 11.93 -45.65
CA SER A 87 -3.53 11.03 -46.58
C SER A 87 -2.57 10.04 -47.24
N THR A 88 -3.11 8.87 -47.62
CA THR A 88 -2.66 8.07 -48.78
C THR A 88 -3.66 8.29 -49.91
#